data_AF-A0A946CCL9-F1
#
_entry.id   AF-A0A946CCL9-F1
#
_cell.length_a   1.000
_cell.length_b   1.000
_cell.length_c   1.000
_cell.angle_alpha   90.00
_cell.angle_beta   90.00
_cell.angle_gamma   90.00
#
_symmetry.space_group_name_H-M   'P 1'
#
loop_
_entity.id
_entity.type
_entity.pdbx_description
1 polymer ?
#
loop_
_entity_poly.entity_id
_entity_poly.type
_entity_poly.pdbx_seq_one_letter_code
_entity_poly.pdbx_strand_id
1 'polypeptide(L)'
;SMNALKRFMEKANDVHIVGNGTDLRFSIKDMSAIACGGQNNIPDGEVFTAPIKDSVEGVIYYNAPTIYRGISFDGIRLTFEKGKIIKAEADGGMTGELNKILDSDPGARYIGEFAIGFHPIVREPMRDILFDEKIAGSFHFTPGQAYEEADNGNRSTVHWDMVNIQRKDYGGGEIYFDGKLFRKDGQFLAKSLEKLNG
;
A
#
# COMPACT_ATOMS: atom_id res chain seq x y z
N SER A 1 10.94 -16.00 5.97
CA SER A 1 9.65 -15.45 6.44
C SER A 1 8.84 -14.79 5.32
N MET A 2 9.48 -14.17 4.32
CA MET A 2 8.78 -13.62 3.15
C MET A 2 7.90 -14.63 2.40
N ASN A 3 8.40 -15.84 2.12
CA ASN A 3 7.58 -16.90 1.54
C ASN A 3 6.38 -17.29 2.41
N ALA A 4 6.45 -17.09 3.73
CA ALA A 4 5.30 -17.30 4.59
C ALA A 4 4.29 -16.16 4.44
N LEU A 5 4.73 -14.90 4.35
CA LEU A 5 3.88 -13.74 4.10
C LEU A 5 3.16 -13.86 2.74
N LYS A 6 3.90 -14.21 1.67
CA LYS A 6 3.35 -14.56 0.35
C LYS A 6 2.18 -15.55 0.47
N ARG A 7 2.39 -16.67 1.18
CA ARG A 7 1.34 -17.68 1.38
C ARG A 7 0.15 -17.20 2.23
N PHE A 8 0.34 -16.23 3.12
CA PHE A 8 -0.79 -15.63 3.85
C PHE A 8 -1.62 -14.76 2.92
N MET A 9 -0.97 -13.93 2.10
CA MET A 9 -1.65 -13.06 1.13
C MET A 9 -2.40 -13.88 0.08
N GLU A 10 -1.77 -14.90 -0.51
CA GLU A 10 -2.40 -15.78 -1.52
C GLU A 10 -3.56 -16.64 -0.98
N LYS A 11 -3.70 -16.75 0.36
CA LYS A 11 -4.81 -17.47 0.99
C LYS A 11 -5.94 -16.56 1.44
N ALA A 12 -5.67 -15.27 1.58
CA ALA A 12 -6.64 -14.31 2.05
C ALA A 12 -7.58 -13.93 0.90
N ASN A 13 -8.86 -13.78 1.20
CA ASN A 13 -9.82 -13.23 0.24
C ASN A 13 -10.03 -11.75 0.49
N ASP A 14 -10.19 -11.38 1.76
CA ASP A 14 -10.56 -10.02 2.16
C ASP A 14 -9.47 -9.40 3.03
N VAL A 15 -9.14 -8.13 2.74
CA VAL A 15 -8.23 -7.31 3.52
C VAL A 15 -9.02 -6.15 4.11
N HIS A 16 -8.82 -5.91 5.41
CA HIS A 16 -9.33 -4.72 6.10
C HIS A 16 -8.19 -4.04 6.84
N ILE A 17 -7.98 -2.75 6.56
CA ILE A 17 -6.92 -1.94 7.14
C ILE A 17 -7.56 -0.80 7.93
N VAL A 18 -7.17 -0.66 9.20
CA VAL A 18 -7.69 0.38 10.10
C VAL A 18 -6.52 1.16 10.69
N GLY A 19 -6.70 2.46 10.85
CA GLY A 19 -5.72 3.34 11.48
C GLY A 19 -6.22 4.78 11.55
N ASN A 20 -5.36 5.70 11.99
CA ASN A 20 -5.72 7.11 12.03
C ASN A 20 -6.01 7.65 10.62
N GLY A 21 -7.26 8.00 10.34
CA GLY A 21 -7.70 8.47 9.02
C GLY A 21 -7.81 7.38 7.94
N THR A 22 -7.70 6.10 8.32
CA THR A 22 -7.76 4.96 7.39
C THR A 22 -8.80 3.93 7.88
N ASP A 23 -9.74 3.60 7.02
CA ASP A 23 -10.65 2.45 7.13
C ASP A 23 -10.88 1.96 5.70
N LEU A 24 -10.07 1.00 5.28
CA LEU A 24 -9.94 0.57 3.88
C LEU A 24 -10.24 -0.93 3.77
N ARG A 25 -11.11 -1.30 2.84
CA ARG A 25 -11.47 -2.70 2.57
C ARG A 25 -11.31 -3.01 1.10
N PHE A 26 -10.81 -4.20 0.79
CA PHE A 26 -10.67 -4.69 -0.58
C PHE A 26 -10.47 -6.20 -0.58
N SER A 27 -10.68 -6.83 -1.74
CA SER A 27 -10.40 -8.24 -1.94
C SER A 27 -9.06 -8.44 -2.63
N ILE A 28 -8.34 -9.48 -2.24
CA ILE A 28 -7.17 -10.04 -2.96
C ILE A 28 -7.39 -11.51 -3.32
N LYS A 29 -8.66 -11.92 -3.38
CA LYS A 29 -9.05 -13.30 -3.66
C LYS A 29 -8.46 -13.78 -4.99
N ASP A 30 -7.85 -14.96 -4.96
CA ASP A 30 -7.23 -15.62 -6.11
C ASP A 30 -6.09 -14.81 -6.78
N MET A 31 -5.59 -13.75 -6.11
CA MET A 31 -4.47 -12.94 -6.60
C MET A 31 -3.13 -13.57 -6.21
N SER A 32 -2.19 -13.55 -7.16
CA SER A 32 -0.79 -13.89 -6.91
C SER A 32 -0.15 -12.87 -5.99
N ALA A 33 0.73 -13.32 -5.09
CA ALA A 33 1.60 -12.45 -4.32
C ALA A 33 3.07 -12.70 -4.68
N ILE A 34 3.89 -11.64 -4.69
CA ILE A 34 5.28 -11.68 -5.12
C ILE A 34 6.15 -11.22 -3.96
N ALA A 35 7.15 -12.04 -3.62
CA ALA A 35 8.11 -11.72 -2.57
C ALA A 35 9.37 -11.09 -3.20
N CYS A 36 9.63 -9.84 -2.87
CA CYS A 36 10.82 -9.11 -3.34
C CYS A 36 11.94 -9.26 -2.30
N GLY A 37 12.88 -10.16 -2.57
CA GLY A 37 13.96 -10.53 -1.62
C GLY A 37 15.39 -10.21 -2.08
N GLY A 38 15.58 -9.17 -2.89
CA GLY A 38 16.88 -8.66 -3.33
C GLY A 38 17.30 -9.07 -4.73
N GLN A 39 16.35 -9.48 -5.59
CA GLN A 39 16.64 -9.91 -6.96
C GLN A 39 16.40 -8.81 -8.01
N ASN A 40 15.51 -7.85 -7.72
CA ASN A 40 15.13 -6.79 -8.67
C ASN A 40 15.39 -5.39 -8.10
N ASN A 41 15.13 -5.16 -6.80
CA ASN A 41 15.41 -3.90 -6.11
C ASN A 41 16.37 -4.12 -4.93
N ILE A 42 17.24 -3.14 -4.66
CA ILE A 42 18.13 -3.11 -3.49
C ILE A 42 18.07 -1.68 -2.92
N PRO A 43 17.70 -1.46 -1.64
CA PRO A 43 17.29 -2.47 -0.65
C PRO A 43 15.95 -3.13 -0.98
N ASP A 44 15.72 -4.33 -0.44
CA ASP A 44 14.47 -5.05 -0.65
C ASP A 44 13.83 -5.45 0.67
N GLY A 45 12.51 -5.59 0.71
CA GLY A 45 11.81 -5.74 1.98
C GLY A 45 10.31 -5.64 1.88
N GLU A 46 9.71 -6.22 0.86
CA GLU A 46 8.25 -6.27 0.75
C GLU A 46 7.72 -7.60 0.19
N VAL A 47 6.41 -7.76 0.32
CA VAL A 47 5.63 -8.69 -0.48
C VAL A 47 4.44 -7.91 -1.03
N PHE A 48 4.24 -7.95 -2.34
CA PHE A 48 3.19 -7.23 -3.03
C PHE A 48 2.19 -8.16 -3.74
N THR A 49 1.02 -7.61 -4.01
CA THR A 49 -0.05 -8.18 -4.84
C THR A 49 -0.86 -7.01 -5.42
N ALA A 50 -2.02 -7.27 -6.03
CA ALA A 50 -2.97 -6.22 -6.40
C ALA A 50 -4.36 -6.51 -5.80
N PRO A 51 -5.13 -5.47 -5.45
CA PRO A 51 -6.54 -5.66 -5.10
C PRO A 51 -7.35 -6.03 -6.34
N ILE A 52 -8.45 -6.76 -6.15
CA ILE A 52 -9.49 -6.88 -7.18
C ILE A 52 -9.99 -5.47 -7.49
N LYS A 53 -9.88 -5.08 -8.76
CA LYS A 53 -9.94 -3.68 -9.21
C LYS A 53 -11.16 -2.91 -8.72
N ASP A 54 -12.32 -3.53 -8.69
CA ASP A 54 -13.62 -2.93 -8.34
C ASP A 54 -14.04 -3.19 -6.87
N SER A 55 -13.18 -3.81 -6.06
CA SER A 55 -13.48 -4.19 -4.67
C SER A 55 -13.08 -3.18 -3.61
N VAL A 56 -12.30 -2.15 -3.97
CA VAL A 56 -11.75 -1.19 -3.00
C VAL A 56 -12.84 -0.24 -2.50
N GLU A 57 -12.98 -0.16 -1.18
CA GLU A 57 -13.98 0.64 -0.48
C GLU A 57 -13.36 1.35 0.72
N GLY A 58 -13.84 2.56 1.01
CA GLY A 58 -13.49 3.29 2.23
C GLY A 58 -12.46 4.39 2.02
N VAL A 59 -11.58 4.60 3.00
CA VAL A 59 -10.64 5.74 3.02
C VAL A 59 -9.25 5.31 3.45
N ILE A 60 -8.24 5.89 2.81
CA ILE A 60 -6.84 5.78 3.22
C ILE A 60 -6.25 7.17 3.42
N TYR A 61 -5.46 7.31 4.48
CA TYR A 61 -4.57 8.44 4.73
C TYR A 61 -3.11 8.00 4.57
N TYR A 62 -2.33 8.67 3.74
CA TYR A 62 -0.90 8.44 3.62
C TYR A 62 -0.14 9.42 4.53
N ASN A 63 0.57 8.86 5.51
CA ASN A 63 1.29 9.63 6.53
C ASN A 63 2.79 9.77 6.23
N ALA A 64 3.29 9.15 5.17
CA ALA A 64 4.62 9.40 4.64
C ALA A 64 4.56 10.46 3.53
N PRO A 65 5.47 11.45 3.53
CA PRO A 65 5.62 12.38 2.43
C PRO A 65 6.10 11.66 1.16
N THR A 66 5.71 12.16 -0.01
CA THR A 66 6.12 11.57 -1.30
C THR A 66 6.43 12.65 -2.32
N ILE A 67 7.21 12.29 -3.34
CA ILE A 67 7.48 13.15 -4.51
C ILE A 67 6.96 12.42 -5.74
N TYR A 68 6.16 13.12 -6.54
CA TYR A 68 5.71 12.62 -7.83
C TYR A 68 6.07 13.61 -8.93
N ARG A 69 6.86 13.16 -9.91
CA ARG A 69 7.33 13.99 -11.04
C ARG A 69 7.94 15.34 -10.60
N GLY A 70 8.71 15.32 -9.51
CA GLY A 70 9.39 16.50 -8.95
C GLY A 70 8.52 17.40 -8.06
N ILE A 71 7.25 17.04 -7.82
CA ILE A 71 6.33 17.79 -6.97
C ILE A 71 6.16 17.05 -5.64
N SER A 72 6.28 17.79 -4.54
CA SER A 72 6.08 17.30 -3.18
C SER A 72 4.59 17.17 -2.85
N PHE A 73 4.20 16.05 -2.25
CA PHE A 73 2.88 15.86 -1.66
C PHE A 73 2.99 15.33 -0.24
N ASP A 74 2.08 15.81 0.61
CA ASP A 74 2.01 15.50 2.03
C ASP A 74 0.54 15.29 2.42
N GLY A 75 0.31 14.39 3.38
CA GLY A 75 -1.01 14.18 3.98
C GLY A 75 -2.11 13.78 3.00
N ILE A 76 -1.79 12.94 2.00
CA ILE A 76 -2.74 12.54 0.96
C ILE A 76 -3.87 11.70 1.58
N ARG A 77 -5.12 12.00 1.21
CA ARG A 77 -6.32 11.22 1.57
C ARG A 77 -7.08 10.84 0.32
N LEU A 78 -7.36 9.55 0.17
CA LEU A 78 -8.16 9.02 -0.94
C LEU A 78 -9.40 8.32 -0.39
N THR A 79 -10.56 8.60 -0.99
CA THR A 79 -11.83 7.92 -0.72
C THR A 79 -12.23 7.08 -1.93
N PHE A 80 -12.61 5.84 -1.68
CA PHE A 80 -12.96 4.85 -2.69
C PHE A 80 -14.44 4.47 -2.61
N GLU A 81 -15.04 4.29 -3.79
CA GLU A 81 -16.30 3.56 -3.98
C GLU A 81 -16.14 2.65 -5.20
N LYS A 82 -16.48 1.37 -5.07
CA LYS A 82 -16.43 0.35 -6.14
C LYS A 82 -15.09 0.33 -6.87
N GLY A 83 -14.00 0.35 -6.10
CA GLY A 83 -12.64 0.33 -6.62
C GLY A 83 -12.08 1.69 -7.07
N LYS A 84 -12.91 2.71 -7.24
CA LYS A 84 -12.53 3.98 -7.84
C LYS A 84 -12.30 5.05 -6.78
N ILE A 85 -11.23 5.82 -6.93
CA ILE A 85 -10.98 7.04 -6.16
C ILE A 85 -12.02 8.10 -6.55
N ILE A 86 -13.00 8.32 -5.69
CA ILE A 86 -14.07 9.33 -5.86
C ILE A 86 -13.69 10.68 -5.25
N LYS A 87 -12.77 10.71 -4.29
CA LYS A 87 -12.28 11.93 -3.64
C LYS A 87 -10.78 11.78 -3.38
N ALA A 88 -10.02 12.83 -3.69
CA ALA A 88 -8.58 12.90 -3.46
C ALA A 88 -8.21 14.28 -2.93
N GLU A 89 -7.55 14.31 -1.77
CA GLU A 89 -7.13 15.52 -1.06
C GLU A 89 -5.66 15.40 -0.66
N ALA A 90 -4.96 16.53 -0.63
CA ALA A 90 -3.60 16.64 -0.13
C ALA A 90 -3.43 17.97 0.62
N ASP A 91 -2.54 17.95 1.62
CA ASP A 91 -2.25 19.12 2.44
C ASP A 91 -1.49 20.19 1.63
N GLY A 92 -1.28 21.38 2.21
CA GLY A 92 -0.49 22.45 1.58
C GLY A 92 -1.09 23.05 0.30
N GLY A 93 -2.38 22.84 0.05
CA GLY A 93 -3.05 23.32 -1.18
C GLY A 93 -2.79 22.45 -2.41
N MET A 94 -2.19 21.27 -2.25
CA MET A 94 -1.78 20.39 -3.36
C MET A 94 -2.91 19.55 -3.96
N THR A 95 -4.12 19.67 -3.43
CA THR A 95 -5.30 18.90 -3.88
C THR A 95 -5.56 19.04 -5.39
N GLY A 96 -5.37 20.22 -5.97
CA GLY A 96 -5.56 20.45 -7.41
C GLY A 96 -4.57 19.67 -8.27
N GLU A 97 -3.28 19.71 -7.93
CA GLU A 97 -2.24 18.98 -8.66
C GLU A 97 -2.38 17.46 -8.49
N LEU A 98 -2.76 17.00 -7.30
CA LEU A 98 -3.07 15.59 -7.04
C LEU A 98 -4.17 15.09 -7.99
N ASN A 99 -5.28 15.83 -8.10
CA ASN A 99 -6.37 15.43 -8.98
C ASN A 99 -5.98 15.44 -10.46
N LYS A 100 -5.17 16.40 -10.92
CA LYS A 100 -4.65 16.40 -12.31
C LYS A 100 -3.86 15.12 -12.64
N ILE A 101 -3.08 14.61 -11.68
CA ILE A 101 -2.36 13.34 -11.85
C ILE A 101 -3.34 12.19 -11.90
N LEU A 102 -4.29 12.11 -10.97
CA LEU A 102 -5.27 11.02 -10.91
C LEU A 102 -6.29 11.05 -12.06
N ASP A 103 -6.44 12.18 -12.76
CA ASP A 103 -7.28 12.33 -13.95
C ASP A 103 -6.52 12.17 -15.27
N SER A 104 -5.25 11.78 -15.24
CA SER A 104 -4.41 11.70 -16.45
C SER A 104 -4.87 10.62 -17.44
N ASP A 105 -5.45 9.52 -16.94
CA ASP A 105 -5.97 8.43 -17.75
C ASP A 105 -7.07 7.63 -17.01
N PRO A 106 -7.84 6.77 -17.72
CA PRO A 106 -8.95 6.04 -17.10
C PRO A 106 -8.57 5.06 -15.98
N GLY A 107 -7.31 4.61 -15.94
CA GLY A 107 -6.81 3.66 -14.93
C GLY A 107 -6.24 4.32 -13.69
N ALA A 108 -5.85 5.60 -13.77
CA ALA A 108 -5.15 6.33 -12.71
C ALA A 108 -5.96 6.45 -11.40
N ARG A 109 -7.30 6.33 -11.46
CA ARG A 109 -8.20 6.34 -10.28
C ARG A 109 -8.48 4.96 -9.68
N TYR A 110 -7.84 3.90 -10.15
CA TYR A 110 -7.95 2.56 -9.58
C TYR A 110 -6.61 2.12 -9.02
N ILE A 111 -6.60 1.07 -8.20
CA ILE A 111 -5.39 0.62 -7.54
C ILE A 111 -4.75 -0.51 -8.34
N GLY A 112 -3.46 -0.38 -8.60
CA GLY A 112 -2.64 -1.36 -9.29
C GLY A 112 -1.88 -2.29 -8.35
N GLU A 113 -1.64 -1.86 -7.11
CA GLU A 113 -0.81 -2.61 -6.17
C GLU A 113 -1.16 -2.35 -4.71
N PHE A 114 -0.97 -3.41 -3.92
CA PHE A 114 -0.93 -3.41 -2.46
C PHE A 114 0.30 -4.20 -2.00
N ALA A 115 1.19 -3.57 -1.23
CA ALA A 115 2.33 -4.25 -0.65
C ALA A 115 2.53 -3.93 0.82
N ILE A 116 3.18 -4.87 1.52
CA ILE A 116 3.54 -4.73 2.93
C ILE A 116 5.05 -4.61 3.06
N GLY A 117 5.52 -3.45 3.51
CA GLY A 117 6.93 -3.13 3.76
C GLY A 117 7.41 -3.58 5.16
N PHE A 118 8.63 -4.12 5.23
CA PHE A 118 9.22 -4.69 6.44
C PHE A 118 10.76 -4.63 6.47
N HIS A 119 11.41 -3.71 5.75
CA HIS A 119 12.87 -3.60 5.80
C HIS A 119 13.34 -3.12 7.19
N PRO A 120 14.15 -3.91 7.94
CA PRO A 120 14.37 -3.68 9.38
C PRO A 120 15.12 -2.37 9.70
N ILE A 121 15.91 -1.87 8.75
CA ILE A 121 16.75 -0.67 8.91
C ILE A 121 16.04 0.60 8.39
N VAL A 122 15.12 0.49 7.43
CA VAL A 122 14.46 1.66 6.84
C VAL A 122 13.24 1.97 7.69
N ARG A 123 13.32 3.05 8.47
CA ARG A 123 12.31 3.39 9.48
C ARG A 123 11.61 4.70 9.22
N GLU A 124 12.33 5.68 8.72
CA GLU A 124 11.84 7.05 8.54
C GLU A 124 11.69 7.36 7.05
N PRO A 125 10.62 8.09 6.67
CA PRO A 125 10.44 8.50 5.29
C PRO A 125 11.49 9.52 4.87
N MET A 126 11.99 9.40 3.65
CA MET A 126 13.03 10.26 3.09
C MET A 126 12.66 10.90 1.76
N ARG A 127 11.40 10.73 1.30
CA ARG A 127 10.90 11.19 -0.01
C ARG A 127 11.62 10.55 -1.19
N ASP A 128 12.17 9.37 -0.95
CA ASP A 128 12.73 8.50 -1.97
C ASP A 128 11.91 7.22 -1.94
N ILE A 129 11.08 7.06 -2.97
CA ILE A 129 10.07 6.01 -2.96
C ILE A 129 10.68 4.62 -2.91
N LEU A 130 11.89 4.42 -3.48
CA LEU A 130 12.60 3.14 -3.45
C LEU A 130 12.90 2.67 -2.02
N PHE A 131 13.10 3.62 -1.09
CA PHE A 131 13.30 3.30 0.32
C PHE A 131 11.98 3.34 1.10
N ASP A 132 11.16 4.35 0.86
CA ASP A 132 9.96 4.63 1.65
C ASP A 132 8.95 3.48 1.54
N GLU A 133 8.83 2.88 0.36
CA GLU A 133 7.93 1.75 0.12
C GLU A 133 8.30 0.48 0.92
N LYS A 134 9.55 0.40 1.41
CA LYS A 134 10.07 -0.73 2.20
C LYS A 134 10.07 -0.46 3.70
N ILE A 135 9.59 0.70 4.18
CA ILE A 135 9.64 1.10 5.59
C ILE A 135 9.09 0.00 6.52
N ALA A 136 9.82 -0.32 7.58
CA ALA A 136 9.39 -1.28 8.59
C ALA A 136 8.02 -0.93 9.19
N GLY A 137 7.09 -1.89 9.14
CA GLY A 137 5.75 -1.73 9.70
C GLY A 137 4.85 -0.81 8.88
N SER A 138 5.18 -0.59 7.60
CA SER A 138 4.36 0.17 6.66
C SER A 138 3.64 -0.73 5.67
N PHE A 139 2.73 -0.15 4.91
CA PHE A 139 2.24 -0.72 3.66
C PHE A 139 2.18 0.40 2.64
N HIS A 140 2.21 0.06 1.36
CA HIS A 140 1.91 1.01 0.31
C HIS A 140 0.72 0.53 -0.51
N PHE A 141 0.02 1.50 -1.10
CA PHE A 141 -1.20 1.27 -1.85
C PHE A 141 -1.23 2.22 -3.02
N THR A 142 -1.19 1.68 -4.23
CA THR A 142 -0.61 2.36 -5.39
C THR A 142 -1.65 2.60 -6.47
N PRO A 143 -2.10 3.85 -6.68
CA PRO A 143 -2.97 4.19 -7.79
C PRO A 143 -2.29 3.98 -9.14
N GLY A 144 -3.07 3.50 -10.09
CA GLY A 144 -2.69 3.30 -11.49
C GLY A 144 -2.31 1.85 -11.82
N GLN A 145 -1.28 1.69 -12.63
CA GLN A 145 -0.91 0.48 -13.37
C GLN A 145 -0.69 -0.71 -12.43
N ALA A 146 -1.31 -1.85 -12.76
CA ALA A 146 -0.97 -3.12 -12.13
C ALA A 146 0.24 -3.78 -12.79
N TYR A 147 1.04 -4.48 -11.98
CA TYR A 147 2.11 -5.34 -12.48
C TYR A 147 1.57 -6.58 -13.18
N GLU A 148 2.31 -7.11 -14.15
CA GLU A 148 1.90 -8.32 -14.90
C GLU A 148 1.88 -9.57 -14.00
N GLU A 149 2.77 -9.61 -13.00
CA GLU A 149 2.91 -10.73 -12.06
C GLU A 149 1.74 -10.82 -11.07
N ALA A 150 1.09 -9.70 -10.77
CA ALA A 150 -0.10 -9.58 -9.92
C ALA A 150 -1.21 -8.78 -10.65
N ASP A 151 -1.50 -9.18 -11.88
CA ASP A 151 -2.37 -8.40 -12.76
C ASP A 151 -3.85 -8.43 -12.34
N ASN A 152 -4.42 -7.25 -12.08
CA ASN A 152 -5.87 -7.06 -11.85
C ASN A 152 -6.60 -6.44 -13.06
N GLY A 153 -5.92 -6.34 -14.21
CA GLY A 153 -6.42 -5.74 -15.44
C GLY A 153 -6.41 -4.21 -15.47
N ASN A 154 -5.91 -3.53 -14.44
CA ASN A 154 -5.78 -2.08 -14.48
C ASN A 154 -4.61 -1.65 -15.35
N ARG A 155 -4.87 -0.70 -16.26
CA ARG A 155 -3.86 -0.15 -17.18
C ARG A 155 -3.84 1.36 -17.07
N SER A 156 -2.66 1.92 -16.82
CA SER A 156 -2.47 3.35 -16.57
C SER A 156 -1.04 3.78 -16.88
N THR A 157 -0.85 5.07 -17.11
CA THR A 157 0.47 5.71 -17.16
C THR A 157 0.96 6.15 -15.78
N VAL A 158 0.05 6.18 -14.80
CA VAL A 158 0.36 6.41 -13.39
C VAL A 158 0.69 5.07 -12.76
N HIS A 159 1.73 5.06 -11.94
CA HIS A 159 2.00 4.05 -10.93
C HIS A 159 2.69 4.83 -9.82
N TRP A 160 2.00 5.04 -8.71
CA TRP A 160 2.48 5.94 -7.67
C TRP A 160 2.38 5.30 -6.29
N ASP A 161 3.52 4.78 -5.84
CA ASP A 161 3.61 4.19 -4.52
C ASP A 161 3.52 5.29 -3.47
N MET A 162 2.54 5.12 -2.59
CA MET A 162 2.28 6.02 -1.47
C MET A 162 2.16 5.17 -0.22
N VAL A 163 2.79 5.65 0.85
CA VAL A 163 3.08 4.81 2.03
C VAL A 163 2.25 5.24 3.23
N ASN A 164 1.72 4.25 3.94
CA ASN A 164 1.15 4.41 5.27
C ASN A 164 1.96 3.57 6.28
N ILE A 165 2.54 4.25 7.26
CA ILE A 165 3.32 3.67 8.34
C ILE A 165 2.39 3.39 9.52
N GLN A 166 2.27 2.13 9.92
CA GLN A 166 1.36 1.70 11.00
C GLN A 166 2.05 1.50 12.34
N ARG A 167 3.33 1.87 12.50
CA ARG A 167 4.01 1.74 13.80
C ARG A 167 3.39 2.68 14.85
N LYS A 168 3.56 2.37 16.13
CA LYS A 168 3.00 3.16 17.24
C LYS A 168 3.41 4.63 17.22
N ASP A 169 4.67 4.90 16.87
CA ASP A 169 5.24 6.24 16.71
C ASP A 169 4.58 7.06 15.58
N TYR A 170 3.85 6.41 14.67
CA TYR A 170 3.10 7.00 13.55
C TYR A 170 1.57 6.94 13.75
N GLY A 171 1.10 6.61 14.96
CA GLY A 171 -0.32 6.54 15.30
C GLY A 171 -0.91 5.12 15.30
N GLY A 172 -0.11 4.10 15.01
CA GLY A 172 -0.55 2.71 15.04
C GLY A 172 -1.44 2.31 13.86
N GLY A 173 -1.93 1.09 13.92
CA GLY A 173 -2.86 0.57 12.91
C GLY A 173 -2.94 -0.94 12.89
N GLU A 174 -3.96 -1.45 12.22
CA GLU A 174 -4.27 -2.87 12.17
C GLU A 174 -4.50 -3.30 10.71
N ILE A 175 -4.05 -4.51 10.37
CA ILE A 175 -4.38 -5.19 9.12
C ILE A 175 -5.04 -6.51 9.50
N TYR A 176 -6.16 -6.80 8.86
CA TYR A 176 -6.92 -8.03 9.00
C TYR A 176 -6.94 -8.76 7.67
N PHE A 177 -6.78 -10.09 7.72
CA PHE A 177 -7.07 -10.99 6.61
C PHE A 177 -8.26 -11.86 6.99
N ASP A 178 -9.31 -11.86 6.17
CA ASP A 178 -10.56 -12.61 6.40
C ASP A 178 -11.14 -12.37 7.81
N GLY A 179 -11.11 -11.11 8.27
CA GLY A 179 -11.58 -10.70 9.60
C GLY A 179 -10.69 -11.09 10.78
N LYS A 180 -9.53 -11.74 10.54
CA LYS A 180 -8.57 -12.09 11.59
C LYS A 180 -7.44 -11.07 11.63
N LEU A 181 -7.17 -10.56 12.83
CA LEU A 181 -6.06 -9.62 13.04
C LEU A 181 -4.74 -10.28 12.63
N PHE A 182 -4.07 -9.70 11.64
CA PHE A 182 -2.86 -10.22 11.02
C PHE A 182 -1.62 -9.42 11.43
N ARG A 183 -1.75 -8.10 11.43
CA ARG A 183 -0.71 -7.15 11.83
C ARG A 183 -1.30 -6.11 12.77
N LYS A 184 -0.57 -5.77 13.83
CA LYS A 184 -0.94 -4.68 14.75
C LYS A 184 0.28 -3.81 15.03
N ASP A 185 0.09 -2.50 14.91
CA ASP A 185 1.09 -1.47 15.11
C ASP A 185 2.40 -1.73 14.33
N GLY A 186 2.26 -2.17 13.07
CA GLY A 186 3.38 -2.53 12.19
C GLY A 186 4.04 -3.88 12.50
N GLN A 187 3.53 -4.66 13.44
CA GLN A 187 4.11 -5.95 13.88
C GLN A 187 3.24 -7.13 13.46
N PHE A 188 3.84 -8.12 12.80
CA PHE A 188 3.18 -9.38 12.45
C PHE A 188 2.93 -10.23 13.69
N LEU A 189 1.75 -10.83 13.79
CA LEU A 189 1.36 -11.65 14.95
C LEU A 189 1.67 -13.14 14.79
N ALA A 190 1.78 -13.64 13.56
CA ALA A 190 2.07 -15.04 13.30
C ALA A 190 3.55 -15.36 13.59
N LYS A 191 3.82 -16.41 14.36
CA LYS A 191 5.18 -16.87 14.69
C LYS A 191 6.07 -17.11 13.45
N SER A 192 5.50 -17.54 12.34
CA SER A 192 6.22 -17.75 11.07
C SER A 192 6.71 -16.45 10.41
N LEU A 193 6.19 -15.30 10.85
CA LEU A 193 6.51 -13.96 10.34
C LEU A 193 7.34 -13.13 11.32
N GLU A 194 7.63 -13.64 12.52
CA GLU A 194 8.34 -12.91 13.58
C GLU A 194 9.66 -12.29 13.10
N LYS A 195 10.42 -12.97 12.24
CA LYS A 195 11.67 -12.43 11.67
C LYS A 195 11.49 -11.20 10.76
N LEU A 196 10.27 -10.87 10.35
CA LEU A 196 9.96 -9.66 9.57
C LEU A 196 9.68 -8.44 10.45
N ASN A 197 9.62 -8.61 11.77
CA ASN A 197 9.37 -7.51 12.71
C ASN A 197 10.62 -6.67 13.02
N GLY A 198 11.81 -7.14 12.63
CA GLY A 198 13.10 -6.60 13.04
C GLY A 198 13.85 -7.56 13.95
#